data_AF-A0A0J9WEL8-F1
#
_entry.id   AF-A0A0J9WEL8-F1
#
_cell.length_a   1.000
_cell.length_b   1.000
_cell.length_c   1.000
_cell.angle_alpha   90.00
_cell.angle_beta   90.00
_cell.angle_gamma   90.00
#
_symmetry.space_group_name_H-M   'P 1'
#
loop_
_entity.id
_entity.type
_entity.pdbx_description
1 polymer ?
#
loop_
_entity_poly.entity_id
_entity_poly.type
_entity_poly.pdbx_seq_one_letter_code
_entity_poly.pdbx_strand_id
1 'polypeptide(L)'
;MSFVFFNRLLAKHEIQELRSHTQKNFLSNNIMNKNVKNILGHTSTYGKLNKRRKNDLNSYMKGYKRRYSKKSGLGKIDCYCENKVFDKIDDIDKLLEKIQKDKNLLKKKLLHKFGIHCILFSLIPLIWLIIPLVHHGYFENTFTCYADCDKGSHKTGNQHKDNYHQAPINGSTWTAIYIVNLVLYCVTAIIVLSIIIYIFIKYIKYQRLKACRSKMSIKEYCKFCKSIFI
;
A
#
# COMPACT_ATOMS: atom_id res chain seq x y z
N MET A 1 56.25 -1.82 5.62
CA MET A 1 54.96 -2.44 5.22
C MET A 1 54.38 -1.60 4.09
N SER A 2 54.18 -2.24 2.95
CA SER A 2 54.37 -1.65 1.62
C SER A 2 53.18 -0.84 1.11
N PHE A 3 53.45 0.39 0.66
CA PHE A 3 52.63 1.17 -0.25
C PHE A 3 52.85 0.63 -1.68
N VAL A 4 51.77 0.42 -2.45
CA VAL A 4 51.84 0.25 -3.91
C VAL A 4 50.74 1.09 -4.54
N PHE A 5 51.17 2.09 -5.30
CA PHE A 5 50.38 2.90 -6.22
C PHE A 5 50.27 2.14 -7.56
N PHE A 6 49.11 2.16 -8.22
CA PHE A 6 49.02 1.91 -9.66
C PHE A 6 48.15 2.98 -10.33
N ASN A 7 48.82 3.85 -11.09
CA ASN A 7 48.23 4.66 -12.14
C ASN A 7 48.22 3.84 -13.45
N ARG A 8 47.11 3.81 -14.20
CA ARG A 8 47.08 4.17 -15.63
C ARG A 8 45.70 4.01 -16.27
N LEU A 9 45.40 5.00 -17.12
CA LEU A 9 44.21 5.28 -17.91
C LEU A 9 44.16 4.54 -19.25
N LEU A 10 42.93 4.42 -19.78
CA LEU A 10 42.49 4.36 -21.20
C LEU A 10 42.92 3.19 -22.12
N ALA A 11 41.93 2.50 -22.73
CA ALA A 11 41.65 2.56 -24.18
C ALA A 11 40.49 1.62 -24.64
N LYS A 12 39.69 2.14 -25.59
CA LYS A 12 38.78 1.56 -26.63
C LYS A 12 38.88 0.03 -26.86
N HIS A 13 37.84 -0.73 -27.28
CA HIS A 13 37.04 -0.57 -28.51
C HIS A 13 35.89 -1.61 -28.55
N GLU A 14 34.75 -1.28 -29.19
CA GLU A 14 33.69 -2.20 -29.65
C GLU A 14 34.19 -3.22 -30.69
N ILE A 15 33.52 -4.39 -30.82
CA ILE A 15 33.35 -5.34 -31.98
C ILE A 15 32.99 -6.72 -31.35
N GLN A 16 31.73 -7.16 -31.33
CA GLN A 16 30.98 -7.88 -32.37
C GLN A 16 31.37 -9.37 -32.56
N GLU A 17 30.49 -10.26 -32.05
CA GLU A 17 29.86 -11.38 -32.78
C GLU A 17 30.75 -12.34 -33.61
N LEU A 18 31.01 -13.59 -33.13
CA LEU A 18 31.07 -14.76 -34.02
C LEU A 18 31.04 -16.13 -33.29
N ARG A 19 30.05 -16.95 -33.69
CA ARG A 19 30.01 -18.41 -33.85
C ARG A 19 30.87 -19.32 -32.94
N SER A 20 30.18 -20.25 -32.28
CA SER A 20 30.62 -21.64 -32.21
C SER A 20 29.52 -22.57 -32.75
N HIS A 21 29.60 -22.85 -34.06
CA HIS A 21 29.02 -24.03 -34.66
C HIS A 21 29.82 -25.25 -34.17
N THR A 22 29.15 -26.21 -33.53
CA THR A 22 29.64 -27.59 -33.53
C THR A 22 28.53 -28.47 -34.04
N GLN A 23 28.70 -28.84 -35.29
CA GLN A 23 27.85 -29.66 -36.12
C GLN A 23 28.20 -31.12 -35.84
N LYS A 24 27.22 -31.94 -35.45
CA LYS A 24 27.32 -33.40 -35.57
C LYS A 24 25.96 -33.98 -35.97
N ASN A 25 25.73 -34.00 -37.28
CA ASN A 25 24.70 -34.81 -37.91
C ASN A 25 25.30 -36.19 -38.19
N PHE A 26 24.65 -37.26 -37.75
CA PHE A 26 24.49 -38.50 -38.53
C PHE A 26 23.27 -39.27 -37.98
N LEU A 27 22.13 -39.01 -38.65
CA LEU A 27 21.15 -39.98 -39.17
C LEU A 27 20.78 -41.23 -38.35
N SER A 28 19.52 -41.31 -37.93
CA SER A 28 18.68 -42.51 -38.11
C SER A 28 17.19 -42.20 -37.92
N ASN A 29 16.49 -42.20 -39.05
CA ASN A 29 15.16 -42.77 -39.27
C ASN A 29 13.93 -42.21 -38.53
N ASN A 30 13.20 -41.36 -39.26
CA ASN A 30 11.85 -41.66 -39.77
C ASN A 30 10.93 -42.52 -38.86
N ILE A 31 10.41 -41.94 -37.78
CA ILE A 31 9.02 -42.16 -37.37
C ILE A 31 8.40 -40.81 -37.01
N MET A 32 7.68 -40.28 -37.99
CA MET A 32 6.93 -39.04 -37.98
C MET A 32 5.85 -39.09 -36.90
N ASN A 33 6.17 -38.67 -35.67
CA ASN A 33 5.16 -38.49 -34.63
C ASN A 33 4.37 -37.19 -34.88
N LYS A 34 3.39 -37.30 -35.79
CA LYS A 34 2.38 -36.28 -36.12
C LYS A 34 1.57 -35.80 -34.89
N ASN A 35 1.70 -36.44 -33.72
CA ASN A 35 0.87 -36.17 -32.55
C ASN A 35 1.49 -35.12 -31.60
N VAL A 36 2.80 -34.84 -31.68
CA VAL A 36 3.46 -33.81 -30.84
C VAL A 36 3.24 -32.39 -31.39
N LYS A 37 3.01 -32.24 -32.70
CA LYS A 37 2.73 -30.94 -33.32
C LYS A 37 1.33 -30.40 -32.98
N ASN A 38 0.34 -31.26 -32.75
CA ASN A 38 -1.02 -30.81 -32.43
C ASN A 38 -1.21 -30.41 -30.95
N ILE A 39 -0.39 -30.90 -30.03
CA ILE A 39 -0.45 -30.50 -28.60
C ILE A 39 0.30 -29.19 -28.35
N LEU A 40 1.34 -28.89 -29.14
CA LEU A 40 2.07 -27.63 -29.06
C LEU A 40 1.36 -26.47 -29.79
N GLY A 41 0.43 -26.78 -30.70
CA GLY A 41 -0.31 -25.80 -31.52
C GLY A 41 -1.51 -25.12 -30.84
N HIS A 42 -1.97 -25.61 -29.68
CA HIS A 42 -3.14 -25.07 -28.98
C HIS A 42 -2.84 -24.33 -27.67
N THR A 43 -1.57 -24.11 -27.33
CA THR A 43 -1.27 -23.10 -26.31
C THR A 43 -1.13 -21.76 -27.03
N SER A 44 -2.22 -21.00 -27.07
CA SER A 44 -2.19 -19.63 -27.57
C SER A 44 -0.99 -18.88 -26.96
N THR A 45 -0.37 -17.97 -27.72
CA THR A 45 0.70 -17.10 -27.23
C THR A 45 0.32 -16.47 -25.88
N TYR A 46 -0.97 -16.21 -25.67
CA TYR A 46 -1.57 -15.78 -24.41
C TYR A 46 -1.44 -16.80 -23.27
N GLY A 47 -1.72 -18.10 -23.49
CA GLY A 47 -1.57 -19.15 -22.48
C GLY A 47 -0.12 -19.33 -22.00
N LYS A 48 0.86 -19.23 -22.91
CA LYS A 48 2.29 -19.30 -22.58
C LYS A 48 2.75 -18.05 -21.80
N LEU A 49 2.21 -16.87 -22.14
CA LEU A 49 2.42 -15.62 -21.39
C LEU A 49 1.77 -15.66 -20.00
N ASN A 50 0.57 -16.21 -19.87
CA ASN A 50 -0.14 -16.31 -18.60
C ASN A 50 0.56 -17.30 -17.64
N LYS A 51 1.15 -18.38 -18.19
CA LYS A 51 1.98 -19.32 -17.42
C LYS A 51 3.29 -18.68 -16.95
N ARG A 52 3.94 -17.83 -17.77
CA ARG A 52 5.09 -17.02 -17.36
C ARG A 52 4.72 -15.97 -16.28
N ARG A 53 3.60 -15.26 -16.44
CA ARG A 53 3.04 -14.30 -15.46
C ARG A 53 2.87 -14.87 -14.05
N LYS A 54 2.23 -16.04 -13.95
CA LYS A 54 2.07 -16.74 -12.68
C LYS A 54 3.41 -17.17 -12.08
N ASN A 55 4.44 -17.37 -12.90
CA ASN A 55 5.75 -17.84 -12.45
C ASN A 55 6.56 -16.74 -11.74
N ASP A 56 6.55 -15.50 -12.23
CA ASP A 56 7.31 -14.40 -11.63
C ASP A 56 6.74 -13.98 -10.27
N LEU A 57 5.41 -13.82 -10.16
CA LEU A 57 4.77 -13.53 -8.87
C LEU A 57 4.98 -14.67 -7.86
N ASN A 58 4.79 -15.93 -8.28
CA ASN A 58 5.00 -17.08 -7.40
C ASN A 58 6.46 -17.20 -6.95
N SER A 59 7.43 -16.96 -7.85
CA SER A 59 8.84 -16.98 -7.47
C SER A 59 9.17 -15.86 -6.47
N TYR A 60 8.56 -14.68 -6.65
CA TYR A 60 8.67 -13.59 -5.69
C TYR A 60 8.11 -13.99 -4.33
N MET A 61 6.87 -14.50 -4.25
CA MET A 61 6.26 -14.91 -2.98
C MET A 61 7.03 -16.05 -2.31
N LYS A 62 7.45 -17.09 -3.05
CA LYS A 62 8.28 -18.19 -2.51
C LYS A 62 9.62 -17.71 -1.93
N GLY A 63 10.21 -16.67 -2.53
CA GLY A 63 11.46 -16.07 -2.06
C GLY A 63 11.35 -15.24 -0.77
N TYR A 64 10.15 -15.11 -0.18
CA TYR A 64 9.90 -14.32 1.03
C TYR A 64 10.85 -14.69 2.18
N LYS A 65 10.96 -15.96 2.56
CA LYS A 65 11.78 -16.41 3.69
C LYS A 65 13.24 -15.96 3.56
N ARG A 66 13.81 -16.06 2.36
CA ARG A 66 15.17 -15.62 2.04
C ARG A 66 15.34 -14.10 2.11
N ARG A 67 14.35 -13.32 1.65
CA ARG A 67 14.40 -11.86 1.75
C ARG A 67 14.23 -11.38 3.19
N TYR A 68 13.35 -12.04 3.94
CA TYR A 68 13.08 -11.74 5.33
C TYR A 68 14.30 -12.01 6.22
N SER A 69 14.98 -13.15 6.04
CA SER A 69 16.18 -13.49 6.83
C SER A 69 17.36 -12.55 6.60
N LYS A 70 17.48 -11.97 5.39
CA LYS A 70 18.55 -11.03 5.02
C LYS A 70 18.35 -9.60 5.54
N LYS A 71 17.14 -9.22 5.92
CA LYS A 71 16.85 -7.86 6.42
C LYS A 71 16.96 -7.81 7.94
N SER A 72 17.23 -6.62 8.50
CA SER A 72 17.25 -6.35 9.94
C SER A 72 16.32 -5.16 10.27
N GLY A 73 15.94 -5.03 11.55
CA GLY A 73 15.14 -3.91 12.07
C GLY A 73 13.85 -3.63 11.29
N LEU A 74 13.66 -2.37 10.92
CA LEU A 74 12.51 -1.89 10.13
C LEU A 74 12.38 -2.60 8.76
N GLY A 75 13.49 -3.07 8.20
CA GLY A 75 13.48 -3.83 6.96
C GLY A 75 12.70 -5.14 7.07
N LYS A 76 12.77 -5.82 8.23
CA LYS A 76 11.96 -7.04 8.48
C LYS A 76 10.48 -6.71 8.58
N ILE A 77 10.12 -5.60 9.22
CA ILE A 77 8.73 -5.14 9.35
C ILE A 77 8.16 -4.82 7.97
N ASP A 78 8.86 -4.02 7.15
CA ASP A 78 8.41 -3.74 5.78
C ASP A 78 8.28 -5.03 4.95
N CYS A 79 9.22 -5.97 5.05
CA CYS A 79 9.15 -7.23 4.32
C CYS A 79 7.99 -8.11 4.77
N TYR A 80 7.69 -8.12 6.07
CA TYR A 80 6.56 -8.84 6.64
C TYR A 80 5.22 -8.21 6.20
N CYS A 81 5.09 -6.89 6.35
CA CYS A 81 3.91 -6.14 5.92
C CYS A 81 3.65 -6.30 4.43
N GLU A 82 4.69 -6.22 3.59
CA GLU A 82 4.58 -6.46 2.16
C GLU A 82 4.02 -7.85 1.87
N ASN A 83 4.56 -8.90 2.50
CA ASN A 83 4.06 -10.27 2.29
C ASN A 83 2.60 -10.40 2.71
N LYS A 84 2.23 -9.84 3.87
CA LYS A 84 0.86 -9.87 4.37
C LYS A 84 -0.13 -9.14 3.44
N VAL A 85 0.28 -8.01 2.88
CA VAL A 85 -0.52 -7.28 1.89
C VAL A 85 -0.67 -8.11 0.61
N PHE A 86 0.41 -8.73 0.14
CA PHE A 86 0.39 -9.57 -1.07
C PHE A 86 -0.52 -10.79 -0.91
N ASP A 87 -0.43 -11.48 0.23
CA ASP A 87 -1.30 -12.62 0.52
C ASP A 87 -2.79 -12.22 0.49
N LYS A 88 -3.12 -11.06 1.09
CA LYS A 88 -4.50 -10.53 1.06
C LYS A 88 -4.96 -10.19 -0.37
N ILE A 89 -4.08 -9.67 -1.22
CA ILE A 89 -4.42 -9.36 -2.62
C ILE A 89 -4.56 -10.64 -3.45
N ASP A 90 -3.71 -11.65 -3.23
CA ASP A 90 -3.83 -12.94 -3.90
C ASP A 90 -5.13 -13.67 -3.53
N ASP A 91 -5.55 -13.59 -2.26
CA ASP A 91 -6.86 -14.07 -1.82
C ASP A 91 -8.01 -13.33 -2.52
N ILE A 92 -7.91 -12.01 -2.70
CA ILE A 92 -8.88 -11.22 -3.47
C ILE A 92 -8.92 -11.70 -4.92
N ASP A 93 -7.77 -11.86 -5.56
CA ASP A 93 -7.67 -12.29 -6.95
C ASP A 93 -8.26 -13.69 -7.16
N LYS A 94 -8.01 -14.63 -6.24
CA LYS A 94 -8.61 -15.97 -6.27
C LYS A 94 -10.13 -15.93 -6.10
N LEU A 95 -10.63 -15.06 -5.22
CA LEU A 95 -12.08 -14.81 -5.09
C LEU A 95 -12.64 -14.18 -6.37
N LEU A 96 -11.88 -13.28 -7.00
CA LEU A 96 -12.24 -12.64 -8.27
C LEU A 96 -12.42 -13.68 -9.38
N GLU A 97 -11.44 -14.58 -9.54
CA GLU A 97 -11.46 -15.65 -10.54
C GLU A 97 -12.68 -16.58 -10.35
N LYS A 98 -13.06 -16.90 -9.10
CA LYS A 98 -14.22 -17.75 -8.80
C LYS A 98 -15.57 -17.09 -9.11
N ILE A 99 -15.66 -15.77 -9.01
CA ILE A 99 -16.92 -15.00 -9.09
C ILE A 99 -17.10 -14.37 -10.49
N GLN A 100 -16.24 -14.68 -11.47
CA GLN A 100 -16.19 -14.07 -12.81
C GLN A 100 -17.53 -13.94 -13.57
N LYS A 101 -18.57 -14.69 -13.20
CA LYS A 101 -19.91 -14.58 -13.81
C LYS A 101 -20.68 -13.33 -13.38
N ASP A 102 -20.35 -12.70 -12.24
CA ASP A 102 -21.22 -11.66 -11.67
C ASP A 102 -20.44 -10.49 -11.04
N LYS A 103 -20.17 -9.46 -11.85
CA LYS A 103 -19.36 -8.29 -11.49
C LYS A 103 -19.94 -7.51 -10.29
N ASN A 104 -21.26 -7.50 -10.13
CA ASN A 104 -21.94 -6.76 -9.06
C ASN A 104 -21.80 -7.47 -7.71
N LEU A 105 -21.97 -8.79 -7.69
CA LEU A 105 -21.77 -9.63 -6.51
C LEU A 105 -20.32 -9.57 -6.01
N LEU A 106 -19.38 -9.48 -6.94
CA LEU A 106 -17.95 -9.36 -6.70
C LEU A 106 -17.60 -8.03 -6.00
N LYS A 107 -18.06 -6.90 -6.54
CA LYS A 107 -17.85 -5.57 -5.94
C LYS A 107 -18.39 -5.52 -4.51
N LYS A 108 -19.59 -6.06 -4.28
CA LYS A 108 -20.23 -6.11 -2.95
C LYS A 108 -19.42 -6.93 -1.95
N LYS A 109 -18.91 -8.11 -2.34
CA LYS A 109 -18.07 -8.95 -1.46
C LYS A 109 -16.71 -8.31 -1.15
N LEU A 110 -16.09 -7.64 -2.10
CA LEU A 110 -14.83 -6.91 -1.87
C LEU A 110 -15.02 -5.72 -0.93
N LEU A 111 -16.06 -4.91 -1.16
CA LEU A 111 -16.45 -3.81 -0.26
C LEU A 111 -16.78 -4.32 1.15
N HIS A 112 -17.46 -5.46 1.28
CA HIS A 112 -17.76 -6.01 2.58
C HIS A 112 -16.49 -6.51 3.30
N LYS A 113 -15.60 -7.23 2.61
CA LYS A 113 -14.40 -7.83 3.24
C LYS A 113 -13.33 -6.78 3.59
N PHE A 114 -13.08 -5.83 2.69
CA PHE A 114 -12.03 -4.82 2.83
C PHE A 114 -12.56 -3.45 3.22
N GLY A 115 -13.69 -3.04 2.64
CA GLY A 115 -14.30 -1.74 2.93
C GLY A 115 -14.68 -1.59 4.40
N ILE A 116 -15.24 -2.62 5.05
CA ILE A 116 -15.55 -2.56 6.50
C ILE A 116 -14.29 -2.27 7.33
N HIS A 117 -13.19 -2.98 7.07
CA HIS A 117 -11.94 -2.75 7.79
C HIS A 117 -11.36 -1.35 7.53
N CYS A 118 -11.43 -0.86 6.29
CA CYS A 118 -10.99 0.50 5.96
C CYS A 118 -11.87 1.56 6.63
N ILE A 119 -13.19 1.37 6.65
CA ILE A 119 -14.14 2.29 7.30
C ILE A 119 -13.86 2.34 8.81
N LEU A 120 -13.74 1.18 9.46
CA LEU A 120 -13.40 1.08 10.89
C LEU A 120 -12.06 1.76 11.22
N PHE A 121 -11.06 1.60 10.37
CA PHE A 121 -9.75 2.21 10.57
C PHE A 121 -9.79 3.74 10.41
N SER A 122 -10.56 4.25 9.45
CA SER A 122 -10.77 5.68 9.24
C SER A 122 -11.61 6.36 10.33
N LEU A 123 -12.36 5.60 11.14
CA LEU A 123 -13.11 6.12 12.29
C LEU A 123 -12.20 6.52 13.46
N ILE A 124 -11.00 5.96 13.56
CA ILE A 124 -10.04 6.26 14.64
C ILE A 124 -9.71 7.75 14.74
N PRO A 125 -9.27 8.44 13.68
CA PRO A 125 -9.01 9.89 13.74
C PRO A 125 -10.29 10.71 13.99
N LEU A 126 -11.47 10.22 13.60
CA LEU A 126 -12.72 10.96 13.83
C LEU A 126 -13.06 11.10 15.32
N ILE A 127 -12.65 10.14 16.16
CA ILE A 127 -12.85 10.23 17.62
C ILE A 127 -12.05 11.40 18.20
N TRP A 128 -10.81 11.59 17.75
CA TRP A 128 -9.94 12.70 18.19
C TRP A 128 -10.37 14.06 17.66
N LEU A 129 -11.15 14.09 16.58
CA LEU A 129 -11.66 15.31 15.95
C LEU A 129 -12.75 16.00 16.79
N ILE A 130 -13.44 15.28 17.69
CA ILE A 130 -14.59 15.79 18.44
C ILE A 130 -14.22 17.03 19.29
N ILE A 131 -13.13 16.96 20.05
CA ILE A 131 -12.71 18.07 20.94
C ILE A 131 -12.37 19.35 20.16
N PRO A 132 -11.58 19.30 19.06
CA PRO A 132 -11.38 20.46 18.20
C PRO A 132 -12.67 21.10 17.65
N LEU A 133 -13.68 20.29 17.28
CA LEU A 133 -14.96 20.83 16.79
C LEU A 133 -15.72 21.56 17.90
N VAL A 134 -15.76 20.98 19.10
CA VAL A 134 -16.37 21.58 20.30
C VAL A 134 -15.69 22.90 20.64
N HIS A 135 -14.36 22.97 20.54
CA HIS A 135 -13.59 24.19 20.81
C HIS A 135 -13.89 25.31 19.80
N HIS A 136 -14.08 24.99 18.51
CA HIS A 136 -14.40 25.98 17.47
C HIS A 136 -15.87 26.42 17.47
N GLY A 137 -16.72 25.86 18.35
CA GLY A 137 -18.14 26.23 18.43
C GLY A 137 -19.01 25.62 17.33
N TYR A 138 -18.56 24.52 16.70
CA TYR A 138 -19.39 23.76 15.75
C TYR A 138 -20.48 22.93 16.46
N PHE A 139 -20.31 22.66 17.75
CA PHE A 139 -21.32 22.01 18.59
C PHE A 139 -21.87 23.01 19.60
N GLU A 140 -23.16 22.87 19.91
CA GLU A 140 -23.79 23.61 21.00
C GLU A 140 -23.20 23.14 22.33
N ASN A 141 -22.33 23.98 22.91
CA ASN A 141 -21.75 23.72 24.21
C ASN A 141 -22.78 24.10 25.27
N THR A 142 -22.95 23.23 26.26
CA THR A 142 -23.81 23.50 27.41
C THR A 142 -23.23 24.56 28.36
N PHE A 143 -21.96 24.92 28.18
CA PHE A 143 -21.24 25.90 28.98
C PHE A 143 -20.86 27.13 28.16
N THR A 144 -21.01 28.31 28.77
CA THR A 144 -20.68 29.63 28.18
C THR A 144 -19.32 30.15 28.65
N CYS A 145 -18.79 29.59 29.73
CA CYS A 145 -17.55 30.00 30.37
C CYS A 145 -16.95 28.86 31.22
N TYR A 146 -15.72 29.05 31.68
CA TYR A 146 -14.95 28.08 32.48
C TYR A 146 -15.00 28.42 33.97
N ALA A 147 -14.52 27.51 34.82
CA ALA A 147 -14.53 27.69 36.28
C ALA A 147 -13.71 28.90 36.76
N ASP A 148 -12.67 29.26 36.01
CA ASP A 148 -11.79 30.41 36.23
C ASP A 148 -12.28 31.69 35.50
N CYS A 149 -13.59 31.83 35.26
CA CYS A 149 -14.13 32.99 34.56
C CYS A 149 -13.98 34.30 35.34
N ASP A 150 -13.17 35.22 34.80
CA ASP A 150 -12.99 36.57 35.36
C ASP A 150 -13.69 37.68 34.53
N LYS A 151 -14.58 37.31 33.60
CA LYS A 151 -15.27 38.30 32.77
C LYS A 151 -16.25 39.11 33.61
N GLY A 152 -16.02 40.43 33.70
CA GLY A 152 -16.90 41.35 34.44
C GLY A 152 -18.37 41.31 33.98
N SER A 153 -18.63 41.04 32.69
CA SER A 153 -19.99 40.87 32.15
C SER A 153 -20.74 39.67 32.75
N HIS A 154 -20.03 38.66 33.23
CA HIS A 154 -20.60 37.43 33.78
C HIS A 154 -20.75 37.46 35.32
N LYS A 155 -20.34 38.56 35.98
CA LYS A 155 -20.40 38.71 37.43
C LYS A 155 -21.49 39.71 37.86
N THR A 156 -22.13 39.44 38.99
CA THR A 156 -22.96 40.39 39.75
C THR A 156 -22.38 40.50 41.14
N GLY A 157 -21.62 41.57 41.40
CA GLY A 157 -20.76 41.65 42.59
C GLY A 157 -19.66 40.58 42.55
N ASN A 158 -19.53 39.81 43.64
CA ASN A 158 -18.57 38.71 43.75
C ASN A 158 -19.13 37.36 43.25
N GLN A 159 -20.39 37.30 42.83
CA GLN A 159 -21.05 36.07 42.40
C GLN A 159 -21.14 36.01 40.88
N HIS A 160 -21.04 34.79 40.34
CA HIS A 160 -21.27 34.56 38.92
C HIS A 160 -22.77 34.54 38.63
N LYS A 161 -23.18 35.15 37.51
CA LYS A 161 -24.58 35.20 37.08
C LYS A 161 -25.07 33.80 36.67
N ASP A 162 -26.28 33.44 37.11
CA ASP A 162 -26.91 32.14 36.83
C ASP A 162 -27.21 31.92 35.34
N ASN A 163 -27.40 33.00 34.57
CA ASN A 163 -27.66 32.95 33.13
C ASN A 163 -26.44 32.48 32.30
N TYR A 164 -25.26 32.35 32.92
CA TYR A 164 -24.04 31.88 32.27
C TYR A 164 -23.58 30.58 32.93
N HIS A 165 -23.75 29.47 32.22
CA HIS A 165 -23.33 28.16 32.70
C HIS A 165 -21.80 28.01 32.67
N GLN A 166 -21.22 27.70 33.82
CA GLN A 166 -19.78 27.44 33.95
C GLN A 166 -19.48 25.96 33.79
N ALA A 167 -18.50 25.63 32.96
CA ALA A 167 -17.88 24.32 32.99
C ALA A 167 -17.07 24.17 34.28
N PRO A 168 -17.04 22.97 34.90
CA PRO A 168 -16.24 22.70 36.10
C PRO A 168 -14.72 22.64 35.83
N ILE A 169 -14.28 23.04 34.64
CA ILE A 169 -12.90 22.96 34.17
C ILE A 169 -12.40 24.38 33.94
N ASN A 170 -11.14 24.65 34.29
CA ASN A 170 -10.46 25.91 34.00
C ASN A 170 -10.19 26.08 32.50
N GLY A 171 -10.27 27.31 31.99
CA GLY A 171 -10.05 27.61 30.58
C GLY A 171 -8.65 27.23 30.11
N SER A 172 -7.64 27.49 30.95
CA SER A 172 -6.25 27.05 30.69
C SER A 172 -6.11 25.53 30.54
N THR A 173 -6.83 24.76 31.37
CA THR A 173 -6.84 23.30 31.30
C THR A 173 -7.57 22.81 30.05
N TRP A 174 -8.68 23.44 29.69
CA TRP A 174 -9.39 23.15 28.44
C TRP A 174 -8.51 23.42 27.21
N THR A 175 -7.80 24.55 27.17
CA THR A 175 -6.87 24.87 26.08
C THR A 175 -5.77 23.82 25.97
N ALA A 176 -5.21 23.35 27.08
CA ALA A 176 -4.21 22.28 27.07
C ALA A 176 -4.79 20.96 26.51
N ILE A 177 -5.98 20.56 26.95
CA ILE A 177 -6.69 19.39 26.45
C ILE A 177 -6.92 19.50 24.94
N TYR A 178 -7.37 20.67 24.47
CA TYR A 178 -7.57 20.95 23.05
C TYR A 178 -6.27 20.79 22.25
N ILE A 179 -5.17 21.40 22.69
CA ILE A 179 -3.88 21.33 21.99
C ILE A 179 -3.41 19.88 21.87
N VAL A 180 -3.46 19.11 22.97
CA VAL A 180 -3.04 17.70 22.97
C VAL A 180 -3.92 16.87 22.02
N ASN A 181 -5.24 17.05 22.07
CA ASN A 181 -6.16 16.33 21.19
C ASN A 181 -5.94 16.70 19.72
N LEU A 182 -5.69 17.97 19.42
CA LEU A 182 -5.39 18.43 18.06
C LEU A 182 -4.11 17.79 17.52
N VAL A 183 -3.05 17.72 18.32
CA VAL A 183 -1.80 17.05 17.95
C VAL A 183 -2.04 15.56 17.72
N LEU A 184 -2.76 14.88 18.61
CA LEU A 184 -3.11 13.46 18.47
C LEU A 184 -3.95 13.20 17.22
N TYR A 185 -4.92 14.06 16.92
CA TYR A 185 -5.69 14.00 15.68
C TYR A 185 -4.78 14.09 14.44
N CYS A 186 -3.91 15.10 14.38
CA CYS A 186 -2.98 15.27 13.26
C CYS A 186 -2.05 14.06 13.09
N VAL A 187 -1.46 13.57 14.18
CA VAL A 187 -0.54 12.42 14.15
C VAL A 187 -1.27 11.15 13.71
N THR A 188 -2.44 10.86 14.28
CA THR A 188 -3.23 9.68 13.90
C THR A 188 -3.71 9.75 12.45
N ALA A 189 -4.15 10.92 11.98
CA ALA A 189 -4.53 11.12 10.59
C ALA A 189 -3.36 10.87 9.63
N ILE A 190 -2.16 11.40 9.92
CA ILE A 190 -0.96 11.18 9.11
C ILE A 190 -0.59 9.69 9.07
N ILE A 191 -0.67 8.99 10.21
CA ILE A 191 -0.41 7.54 10.29
C ILE A 191 -1.40 6.77 9.42
N VAL A 192 -2.69 7.06 9.53
CA VAL A 192 -3.74 6.41 8.75
C VAL A 192 -3.51 6.62 7.25
N LEU A 193 -3.25 7.86 6.83
CA LEU A 193 -2.95 8.20 5.44
C LEU A 193 -1.70 7.48 4.93
N SER A 194 -0.64 7.42 5.75
CA SER A 194 0.61 6.73 5.41
C SER A 194 0.38 5.23 5.18
N ILE A 195 -0.45 4.58 6.00
CA ILE A 195 -0.81 3.16 5.84
C ILE A 195 -1.61 2.95 4.56
N ILE A 196 -2.58 3.82 4.27
CA ILE A 196 -3.38 3.75 3.03
C ILE A 196 -2.47 3.87 1.80
N ILE A 197 -1.60 4.88 1.77
CA ILE A 197 -0.63 5.09 0.68
C ILE A 197 0.29 3.87 0.54
N TYR A 198 0.79 3.31 1.66
CA TYR A 198 1.62 2.12 1.65
C TYR A 198 0.92 0.92 1.01
N ILE A 199 -0.35 0.66 1.37
CA ILE A 199 -1.17 -0.41 0.78
C ILE A 199 -1.32 -0.20 -0.73
N PHE A 200 -1.60 1.03 -1.19
CA PHE A 200 -1.69 1.34 -2.62
C PHE A 200 -0.37 1.08 -3.36
N ILE A 201 0.76 1.54 -2.82
CA ILE A 201 2.08 1.31 -3.42
C ILE A 201 2.37 -0.19 -3.55
N LYS A 202 2.10 -0.97 -2.50
CA LYS A 202 2.30 -2.43 -2.52
C LYS A 202 1.32 -3.14 -3.44
N TYR A 203 0.06 -2.72 -3.50
CA TYR A 203 -0.93 -3.25 -4.44
C TYR A 203 -0.45 -3.12 -5.89
N ILE A 204 0.13 -1.98 -6.24
CA ILE A 204 0.62 -1.75 -7.60
C ILE A 204 1.88 -2.54 -7.88
N LYS A 205 2.78 -2.66 -6.89
CA LYS A 205 3.93 -3.57 -6.99
C LYS A 205 3.47 -5.02 -7.24
N TYR A 206 2.44 -5.48 -6.55
CA TYR A 206 1.85 -6.79 -6.75
C TYR A 206 1.30 -6.95 -8.17
N GLN A 207 0.46 -6.02 -8.64
CA GLN A 207 -0.11 -6.08 -10.00
C GLN A 207 0.97 -6.05 -11.08
N ARG A 208 2.04 -5.28 -10.86
CA ARG A 208 3.21 -5.25 -11.75
C ARG A 208 3.93 -6.59 -11.82
N LEU A 209 4.17 -7.23 -10.68
CA LEU A 209 4.77 -8.57 -10.61
C LEU A 209 3.88 -9.62 -11.27
N LYS A 210 2.56 -9.53 -11.06
CA LYS A 210 1.56 -10.37 -11.73
C LYS A 210 1.55 -10.17 -13.25
N ALA A 211 1.81 -8.94 -13.73
CA ALA A 211 1.86 -8.61 -15.14
C ALA A 211 3.22 -8.87 -15.82
N CYS A 212 4.25 -9.35 -15.10
CA CYS A 212 5.64 -9.47 -15.57
C CYS A 212 6.22 -8.16 -16.15
N ARG A 213 5.85 -7.00 -15.58
CA ARG A 213 6.36 -5.71 -16.07
C ARG A 213 7.48 -5.17 -15.20
N SER A 214 8.47 -4.50 -15.82
CA SER A 214 9.60 -3.87 -15.14
C SER A 214 9.17 -2.58 -14.40
N LYS A 215 10.11 -1.93 -13.68
CA LYS A 215 9.85 -0.70 -12.93
C LYS A 215 9.37 0.41 -13.89
N MET A 216 8.11 0.78 -13.76
CA MET A 216 7.46 1.78 -14.59
C MET A 216 7.72 3.21 -14.14
N SER A 217 7.76 4.12 -15.10
CA SER A 217 7.69 5.56 -14.86
C SER A 217 6.29 5.99 -14.38
N ILE A 218 6.19 7.18 -13.78
CA ILE A 218 4.90 7.75 -13.31
C ILE A 218 3.87 7.88 -14.46
N LYS A 219 4.32 8.17 -15.69
CA LYS A 219 3.43 8.24 -16.87
C LYS A 219 2.86 6.87 -17.24
N GLU A 220 3.70 5.84 -17.23
CA GLU A 220 3.26 4.46 -17.45
C GLU A 220 2.37 3.96 -16.32
N TYR A 221 2.63 4.42 -15.09
CA TYR A 221 1.80 4.16 -13.92
C TYR A 221 0.38 4.70 -14.09
N CYS A 222 0.21 5.96 -14.51
CA CYS A 222 -1.12 6.53 -14.77
C CYS A 222 -1.86 5.76 -15.86
N LYS A 223 -1.17 5.35 -16.94
CA LYS A 223 -1.76 4.52 -18.01
C LYS A 223 -2.14 3.12 -17.52
N PHE A 224 -1.32 2.50 -16.67
CA PHE A 224 -1.59 1.18 -16.13
C PHE A 224 -2.79 1.19 -15.17
N CYS A 225 -2.87 2.16 -14.26
CA CYS A 225 -4.04 2.34 -13.40
C CYS A 225 -5.30 2.55 -14.26
N LYS A 226 -5.23 3.38 -15.31
CA LYS A 226 -6.35 3.58 -16.25
C LYS A 226 -6.81 2.25 -16.87
N SER A 227 -5.90 1.34 -17.22
CA SER A 227 -6.24 0.01 -17.79
C SER A 227 -6.75 -1.03 -16.78
N ILE A 228 -6.62 -0.78 -15.48
CA ILE A 228 -7.13 -1.69 -14.42
C ILE A 228 -8.56 -1.30 -14.01
N PHE A 229 -8.87 0.01 -14.04
CA PHE A 229 -10.14 0.54 -13.52
C PHE A 229 -11.19 0.87 -14.60
N ILE A 230 -10.81 0.82 -15.89
CA ILE A 230 -11.72 0.87 -17.07
C ILE A 230 -11.80 -0.53 -17.66
#